data_AF-A0A1X9LGN3-F1
#
_entry.id   AF-A0A1X9LGN3-F1
#
_cell.length_a   1.000
_cell.length_b   1.000
_cell.length_c   1.000
_cell.angle_alpha   90.00
_cell.angle_beta   90.00
_cell.angle_gamma   90.00
#
_symmetry.space_group_name_H-M   'P 1'
#
loop_
_entity.id
_entity.type
_entity.pdbx_description
1 polymer ?
#
loop_
_entity_poly.entity_id
_entity_poly.type
_entity_poly.pdbx_seq_one_letter_code
_entity_poly.pdbx_strand_id
1 'polypeptide(L)'
;MIGVGAVLLVAGAIVALASLAVLHVVPTGLRPWIDPVSQYGITRFRAGYLVAALGAAVAGVGGVLALAPLGAAAAVVLLVVFAVARAIIPFVPMDAPEAPRTRRGRAHNLLAIAAFASVTAAGFLAGGALHDAGYPNLANLSTGCAIVMAIGSAGVILGFFTPLRRVFGASERLIYLGFIAWFLMLGFGLFAAG
;
A
#
# COMPACT_ATOMS: atom_id res chain seq x y z
N MET A 1 -14.13 16.04 9.56
CA MET A 1 -12.92 15.19 9.37
C MET A 1 -12.93 14.43 8.06
N ILE A 2 -14.08 13.90 7.60
CA ILE A 2 -14.18 13.11 6.36
C ILE A 2 -13.61 13.84 5.14
N GLY A 3 -13.98 15.10 4.89
CA GLY A 3 -13.45 15.87 3.74
C GLY A 3 -11.92 16.02 3.75
N VAL A 4 -11.31 16.32 4.90
CA VAL A 4 -9.84 16.38 5.04
C VAL A 4 -9.22 14.99 4.81
N GLY A 5 -9.82 13.94 5.37
CA GLY A 5 -9.38 12.56 5.15
C GLY A 5 -9.43 12.16 3.68
N ALA A 6 -10.50 12.54 2.97
CA ALA A 6 -10.68 12.31 1.54
C ALA A 6 -9.61 13.03 0.70
N VAL A 7 -9.31 14.29 1.01
CA VAL A 7 -8.23 15.03 0.33
C VAL A 7 -6.88 14.36 0.53
N LEU A 8 -6.55 13.95 1.76
CA LEU A 8 -5.28 13.27 2.06
C LEU A 8 -5.19 11.89 1.40
N LEU A 9 -6.29 11.14 1.33
CA LEU A 9 -6.39 9.88 0.59
C LEU A 9 -6.00 10.09 -0.89
N VAL A 10 -6.67 11.02 -1.55
CA VAL A 10 -6.44 11.30 -2.98
C VAL A 10 -5.04 11.84 -3.21
N ALA A 11 -4.63 12.87 -2.46
CA ALA A 11 -3.32 13.49 -2.64
C ALA A 11 -2.18 12.50 -2.40
N GLY A 12 -2.24 11.73 -1.31
CA GLY A 12 -1.23 10.71 -0.99
C GLY A 12 -1.18 9.60 -2.04
N ALA A 13 -2.33 9.11 -2.50
CA ALA A 13 -2.41 8.08 -3.52
C ALA A 13 -1.89 8.56 -4.88
N ILE A 14 -2.20 9.79 -5.29
CA ILE A 14 -1.66 10.40 -6.52
C ILE A 14 -0.14 10.56 -6.43
N VAL A 15 0.39 11.05 -5.31
CA VAL A 15 1.85 11.16 -5.10
C VAL A 15 2.52 9.79 -5.20
N ALA A 16 1.94 8.76 -4.56
CA ALA A 16 2.46 7.41 -4.64
C ALA A 16 2.42 6.86 -6.07
N LEU A 17 1.30 7.02 -6.76
CA LEU A 17 1.10 6.56 -8.14
C LEU A 17 2.06 7.27 -9.10
N ALA A 18 2.14 8.59 -9.04
CA ALA A 18 3.00 9.38 -9.92
C ALA A 18 4.47 9.01 -9.74
N SER A 19 4.94 8.89 -8.49
CA SER A 19 6.31 8.49 -8.22
C SER A 19 6.61 7.09 -8.76
N LEU A 20 5.71 6.12 -8.53
CA LEU A 20 5.87 4.78 -9.07
C LEU A 20 5.82 4.77 -10.60
N ALA A 21 4.90 5.50 -11.23
CA ALA A 21 4.82 5.59 -12.68
C ALA A 21 6.15 6.10 -13.28
N VAL A 22 6.72 7.15 -12.69
CA VAL A 22 8.06 7.66 -13.08
C VAL A 22 9.12 6.58 -12.94
N LEU A 23 9.15 5.84 -11.83
CA LEU A 23 10.12 4.76 -11.59
C LEU A 23 9.99 3.58 -12.58
N HIS A 24 8.83 3.42 -13.22
CA HIS A 24 8.61 2.38 -14.24
C HIS A 24 9.06 2.80 -15.64
N VAL A 25 9.14 4.09 -15.93
CA VAL A 25 9.53 4.60 -17.26
C VAL A 25 11.01 4.98 -17.34
N VAL A 26 11.64 5.33 -16.22
CA VAL A 26 13.07 5.66 -16.18
C VAL A 26 13.96 4.40 -16.27
N PRO A 27 15.17 4.50 -16.85
CA PRO A 27 16.07 3.36 -17.04
C PRO A 27 16.71 2.94 -15.70
N THR A 28 15.94 2.19 -14.91
CA THR A 28 16.36 1.74 -13.57
C THR A 28 17.22 0.49 -13.58
N GLY A 29 17.17 -0.28 -14.66
CA GLY A 29 17.79 -1.62 -14.74
C GLY A 29 17.05 -2.68 -13.92
N LEU A 30 15.99 -2.31 -13.20
CA LEU A 30 15.13 -3.25 -12.48
C LEU A 30 14.01 -3.75 -13.39
N ARG A 31 13.66 -5.03 -13.23
CA ARG A 31 12.63 -5.73 -13.99
C ARG A 31 11.34 -5.76 -13.16
N PRO A 32 10.26 -5.09 -13.59
CA PRO A 32 9.03 -4.97 -12.80
C PRO A 32 8.39 -6.29 -12.37
N TRP A 33 8.60 -7.35 -13.14
CA TRP A 33 8.05 -8.67 -12.85
C TRP A 33 8.77 -9.39 -11.71
N ILE A 34 10.06 -9.13 -11.56
CA ILE A 34 10.97 -9.89 -10.71
C ILE A 34 11.37 -9.07 -9.48
N ASP A 35 11.83 -7.85 -9.71
CA ASP A 35 12.47 -7.03 -8.70
C ASP A 35 11.41 -6.26 -7.88
N PRO A 36 11.47 -6.33 -6.55
CA PRO A 36 10.51 -5.63 -5.69
C PRO A 36 10.58 -4.11 -5.83
N VAL A 37 9.47 -3.44 -5.52
CA VAL A 37 9.39 -1.98 -5.48
C VAL A 37 10.35 -1.42 -4.42
N SER A 38 10.55 -2.12 -3.31
CA SER A 38 11.53 -1.73 -2.31
C SER A 38 12.98 -1.71 -2.81
N GLN A 39 13.30 -2.41 -3.90
CA GLN A 39 14.65 -2.44 -4.46
C GLN A 39 15.06 -1.09 -5.06
N TYR A 40 14.12 -0.26 -5.53
CA TYR A 40 14.43 1.13 -5.89
C TYR A 40 15.12 1.88 -4.74
N GLY A 41 14.79 1.54 -3.48
CA GLY A 41 15.32 2.14 -2.26
C GLY A 41 16.82 1.91 -2.00
N ILE A 42 17.45 0.93 -2.66
CA ILE A 42 18.88 0.64 -2.57
C ILE A 42 19.67 1.04 -3.83
N THR A 43 19.04 1.79 -4.73
CA THR A 43 19.65 2.30 -5.97
C THR A 43 19.76 3.82 -5.94
N ARG A 44 20.30 4.42 -7.03
CA ARG A 44 20.24 5.87 -7.26
C ARG A 44 18.82 6.46 -7.29
N PHE A 45 17.79 5.63 -7.48
CA PHE A 45 16.38 6.03 -7.54
C PHE A 45 15.68 6.02 -6.19
N ARG A 46 16.43 5.93 -5.08
CA ARG A 46 15.90 5.90 -3.71
C ARG A 46 14.92 7.03 -3.41
N ALA A 47 15.14 8.23 -3.95
CA ALA A 47 14.25 9.37 -3.72
C ALA A 47 12.82 9.09 -4.22
N GLY A 48 12.66 8.48 -5.39
CA GLY A 48 11.34 8.11 -5.91
C GLY A 48 10.65 7.07 -5.01
N TYR A 49 11.40 6.06 -4.53
CA TYR A 49 10.87 5.09 -3.58
C TYR A 49 10.41 5.75 -2.28
N LEU A 50 11.21 6.68 -1.75
CA LEU A 50 10.86 7.45 -0.55
C LEU A 50 9.58 8.25 -0.77
N VAL A 51 9.46 8.99 -1.87
CA VAL A 51 8.25 9.75 -2.21
C VAL A 51 7.03 8.83 -2.32
N ALA A 52 7.19 7.66 -2.96
CA ALA A 52 6.09 6.69 -3.07
C ALA A 52 5.67 6.12 -1.70
N ALA A 53 6.63 5.86 -0.82
CA ALA A 53 6.37 5.39 0.53
C ALA A 53 5.65 6.43 1.40
N LEU A 54 6.12 7.67 1.38
CA LEU A 54 5.51 8.77 2.14
C LEU A 54 4.14 9.15 1.58
N GLY A 55 3.95 9.16 0.25
CA GLY A 55 2.63 9.36 -0.35
C GLY A 55 1.62 8.32 0.11
N ALA A 56 2.01 7.04 0.12
CA ALA A 56 1.18 5.97 0.67
C ALA A 56 0.90 6.14 2.18
N ALA A 57 1.89 6.61 2.97
CA ALA A 57 1.67 6.90 4.38
C ALA A 57 0.63 8.02 4.60
N VAL A 58 0.72 9.10 3.82
CA VAL A 58 -0.25 10.20 3.85
C VAL A 58 -1.65 9.71 3.46
N ALA A 59 -1.77 8.85 2.44
CA ALA A 59 -3.04 8.25 2.07
C ALA A 59 -3.61 7.39 3.22
N GLY A 60 -2.76 6.62 3.91
CA GLY A 60 -3.14 5.86 5.10
C GLY A 60 -3.70 6.74 6.23
N VAL A 61 -3.05 7.88 6.51
CA VAL A 61 -3.58 8.88 7.46
C VAL A 61 -4.91 9.44 6.99
N GLY A 62 -5.05 9.74 5.69
CA GLY A 62 -6.33 10.15 5.11
C GLY A 62 -7.43 9.11 5.36
N GLY A 63 -7.13 7.83 5.17
CA GLY A 63 -8.04 6.72 5.45
C GLY A 63 -8.46 6.65 6.92
N VAL A 64 -7.54 6.86 7.86
CA VAL A 64 -7.85 6.96 9.30
C VAL A 64 -8.88 8.06 9.55
N LEU A 65 -8.65 9.27 9.03
CA LEU A 65 -9.53 10.42 9.26
C LEU A 65 -10.89 10.28 8.56
N ALA A 66 -10.92 9.59 7.42
CA ALA A 66 -12.13 9.38 6.65
C ALA A 66 -13.02 8.26 7.22
N LEU A 67 -12.43 7.17 7.70
CA LEU A 67 -13.17 6.00 8.18
C LEU A 67 -13.49 6.02 9.68
N ALA A 68 -12.73 6.77 10.50
CA ALA A 68 -13.01 6.85 11.94
C ALA A 68 -14.43 7.34 12.28
N PRO A 69 -14.99 8.38 11.61
CA PRO A 69 -16.36 8.82 11.86
C PRO A 69 -17.43 7.79 11.45
N LEU A 70 -17.07 6.78 10.65
CA LEU A 70 -17.98 5.73 10.18
C LEU A 70 -18.00 4.50 11.10
N GLY A 71 -17.39 4.57 12.28
CA GLY A 71 -17.36 3.45 13.24
C GLY A 71 -16.42 2.30 12.85
N ALA A 72 -15.53 2.50 11.86
CA ALA A 72 -14.64 1.46 11.32
C ALA A 72 -13.39 1.19 12.20
N ALA A 73 -13.55 1.04 13.51
CA ALA A 73 -12.44 1.04 14.48
C ALA A 73 -11.30 0.07 14.14
N ALA A 74 -11.62 -1.16 13.75
CA ALA A 74 -10.62 -2.16 13.38
C ALA A 74 -9.85 -1.78 12.09
N ALA A 75 -10.55 -1.28 11.07
CA ALA A 75 -9.90 -0.80 9.84
C ALA A 75 -9.02 0.42 10.13
N VAL A 76 -9.45 1.31 11.01
CA VAL A 76 -8.68 2.49 11.44
C VAL A 76 -7.37 2.08 12.12
N VAL A 77 -7.40 1.14 13.06
CA VAL A 77 -6.17 0.65 13.73
C VAL A 77 -5.19 0.08 12.70
N LEU A 78 -5.69 -0.72 11.75
CA LEU A 78 -4.84 -1.28 10.69
C LEU A 78 -4.29 -0.21 9.75
N LEU A 79 -5.05 0.84 9.44
CA LEU A 79 -4.56 1.97 8.64
C LEU A 79 -3.49 2.80 9.38
N VAL A 80 -3.56 2.90 10.71
CA VAL A 80 -2.47 3.47 11.51
C VAL A 80 -1.21 2.61 11.37
N VAL A 81 -1.32 1.28 11.51
CA VAL A 81 -0.19 0.36 11.32
C VAL A 81 0.40 0.51 9.92
N PHE A 82 -0.44 0.56 8.89
CA PHE A 82 -0.02 0.79 7.51
C PHE A 82 0.72 2.13 7.37
N ALA A 83 0.13 3.23 7.82
CA ALA A 83 0.71 4.56 7.68
C ALA A 83 2.07 4.67 8.37
N VAL A 84 2.18 4.15 9.59
CA VAL A 84 3.44 4.12 10.35
C VAL A 84 4.47 3.26 9.65
N ALA A 85 4.10 2.05 9.21
CA ALA A 85 5.02 1.16 8.50
C ALA A 85 5.55 1.81 7.20
N ARG A 86 4.67 2.46 6.43
CA ARG A 86 5.02 3.17 5.19
C ARG A 86 5.88 4.42 5.44
N ALA A 87 5.67 5.12 6.55
CA ALA A 87 6.50 6.26 6.92
C ALA A 87 7.93 5.84 7.30
N ILE A 88 8.09 4.68 7.94
CA ILE A 88 9.39 4.21 8.45
C ILE A 88 10.20 3.44 7.40
N ILE A 89 9.55 2.59 6.61
CA ILE A 89 10.22 1.66 5.69
C ILE A 89 11.27 2.27 4.73
N PRO A 90 11.14 3.49 4.17
CA PRO A 90 12.18 4.05 3.29
C PRO A 90 13.51 4.38 3.99
N PHE A 91 13.52 4.39 5.32
CA PHE A 91 14.72 4.61 6.13
C PHE A 91 15.38 3.30 6.61
N VAL A 92 14.74 2.17 6.35
CA VAL A 92 15.19 0.82 6.70
C VAL A 92 15.38 0.04 5.41
N PRO A 93 16.57 0.10 4.77
CA PRO A 93 16.81 -0.57 3.49
C PRO A 93 16.71 -2.08 3.62
N MET A 94 16.22 -2.72 2.56
CA MET A 94 16.29 -4.16 2.39
C MET A 94 17.73 -4.63 2.15
N ASP A 95 17.98 -5.91 2.37
CA ASP A 95 19.22 -6.53 1.91
C ASP A 95 19.24 -6.58 0.38
N ALA A 96 20.39 -6.33 -0.25
CA ALA A 96 20.54 -6.45 -1.69
C ALA A 96 20.29 -7.91 -2.14
N PRO A 97 19.86 -8.14 -3.40
CA PRO A 97 19.80 -9.49 -3.94
C PRO A 97 21.12 -10.22 -3.72
N GLU A 98 21.04 -11.49 -3.29
CA GLU A 98 22.19 -12.37 -3.04
C GLU A 98 23.07 -11.98 -1.83
N ALA A 99 22.83 -10.83 -1.19
CA ALA A 99 23.53 -10.45 0.02
C ALA A 99 23.09 -11.32 1.23
N PRO A 100 23.99 -11.54 2.22
CA PRO A 100 23.62 -12.18 3.48
C PRO A 100 22.49 -11.43 4.20
N ARG A 101 21.61 -12.18 4.87
CA ARG A 101 20.49 -11.60 5.63
C ARG A 101 21.00 -10.80 6.84
N THR A 102 20.57 -9.55 6.95
CA THR A 102 20.94 -8.67 8.08
C THR A 102 19.76 -8.41 9.02
N ARG A 103 20.05 -7.84 10.21
CA ARG A 103 19.00 -7.36 11.12
C ARG A 103 18.14 -6.26 10.47
N ARG A 104 18.76 -5.40 9.66
CA ARG A 104 18.10 -4.28 8.97
C ARG A 104 17.19 -4.78 7.85
N GLY A 105 17.65 -5.74 7.04
CA GLY A 105 16.81 -6.38 6.03
C GLY A 105 15.63 -7.16 6.63
N ARG A 106 15.81 -7.83 7.77
CA ARG A 106 14.69 -8.43 8.52
C ARG A 106 13.68 -7.39 8.99
N ALA A 107 14.14 -6.26 9.54
CA ALA A 107 13.26 -5.17 9.94
C ALA A 107 12.48 -4.58 8.75
N HIS A 108 13.13 -4.43 7.59
CA HIS A 108 12.45 -4.02 6.35
C HIS A 108 11.32 -4.99 5.98
N ASN A 109 11.60 -6.31 5.99
CA ASN A 109 10.60 -7.32 5.65
C ASN A 109 9.43 -7.31 6.65
N LEU A 110 9.69 -7.11 7.94
CA LEU A 110 8.63 -6.96 8.95
C LEU A 110 7.76 -5.73 8.69
N LEU A 111 8.36 -4.59 8.32
CA LEU A 111 7.62 -3.39 7.94
C LEU A 111 6.80 -3.60 6.67
N ALA A 112 7.33 -4.31 5.68
CA ALA A 112 6.61 -4.64 4.45
C ALA A 112 5.40 -5.54 4.73
N ILE A 113 5.58 -6.58 5.56
CA ILE A 113 4.48 -7.46 6.01
C ILE A 113 3.44 -6.65 6.78
N ALA A 114 3.88 -5.84 7.75
CA ALA A 114 2.98 -5.00 8.54
C ALA A 114 2.17 -4.06 7.64
N ALA A 115 2.80 -3.41 6.64
CA ALA A 115 2.11 -2.55 5.70
C ALA A 115 1.10 -3.32 4.83
N PHE A 116 1.54 -4.35 4.11
CA PHE A 116 0.69 -5.05 3.14
C PHE A 116 -0.43 -5.84 3.81
N ALA A 117 -0.16 -6.53 4.91
CA ALA A 117 -1.20 -7.27 5.63
C ALA A 117 -2.24 -6.32 6.24
N SER A 118 -1.81 -5.22 6.86
CA SER A 118 -2.73 -4.29 7.50
C SER A 118 -3.63 -3.56 6.50
N VAL A 119 -3.10 -3.05 5.38
CA VAL A 119 -3.92 -2.36 4.37
C VAL A 119 -4.89 -3.31 3.66
N THR A 120 -4.47 -4.56 3.44
CA THR A 120 -5.35 -5.60 2.87
C THR A 120 -6.51 -5.90 3.81
N ALA A 121 -6.22 -6.16 5.08
CA ALA A 121 -7.24 -6.44 6.09
C ALA A 121 -8.15 -5.22 6.35
N ALA A 122 -7.59 -4.01 6.34
CA ALA A 122 -8.35 -2.78 6.45
C ALA A 122 -9.36 -2.64 5.30
N GLY A 123 -8.98 -3.02 4.07
CA GLY A 123 -9.89 -3.03 2.91
C GLY A 123 -11.12 -3.92 3.11
N PHE A 124 -10.95 -5.13 3.65
CA PHE A 124 -12.07 -6.01 3.96
C PHE A 124 -12.95 -5.46 5.10
N LEU A 125 -12.33 -5.01 6.19
CA LEU A 125 -13.07 -4.53 7.37
C LEU A 125 -13.78 -3.21 7.12
N ALA A 126 -13.20 -2.32 6.30
CA ALA A 126 -13.86 -1.09 5.89
C ALA A 126 -15.13 -1.37 5.07
N GLY A 127 -15.19 -2.49 4.34
CA GLY A 127 -16.37 -2.88 3.56
C GLY A 127 -17.64 -2.95 4.41
N GLY A 128 -17.57 -3.60 5.58
CA GLY A 128 -18.71 -3.68 6.51
C GLY A 128 -19.14 -2.31 7.02
N ALA A 129 -18.20 -1.53 7.55
CA ALA A 129 -18.50 -0.19 8.07
C ALA A 129 -19.05 0.78 7.01
N LEU A 130 -18.56 0.70 5.77
CA LEU A 130 -19.08 1.48 4.65
C LEU A 130 -20.51 1.08 4.28
N HIS A 131 -20.81 -0.23 4.31
CA HIS A 131 -22.16 -0.72 4.05
C HIS A 131 -23.13 -0.21 5.11
N ASP A 132 -22.79 -0.37 6.39
CA ASP A 132 -23.60 0.07 7.53
C ASP A 132 -23.81 1.59 7.54
N ALA A 133 -22.83 2.36 7.07
CA ALA A 133 -22.92 3.81 6.93
C ALA A 133 -23.69 4.28 5.68
N GLY A 134 -24.30 3.37 4.90
CA GLY A 134 -25.13 3.70 3.74
C GLY A 134 -24.38 3.85 2.42
N TYR A 135 -23.15 3.35 2.31
CA TYR A 135 -22.31 3.41 1.10
C TYR A 135 -22.08 2.02 0.47
N PRO A 136 -23.12 1.29 0.01
CA PRO A 136 -22.99 -0.09 -0.45
C PRO A 136 -22.07 -0.25 -1.67
N ASN A 137 -22.02 0.74 -2.57
CA ASN A 137 -21.12 0.71 -3.71
C ASN A 137 -19.64 0.82 -3.28
N LEU A 138 -19.33 1.72 -2.34
CA LEU A 138 -17.97 1.84 -1.79
C LEU A 138 -17.57 0.61 -0.98
N ALA A 139 -18.51 -0.02 -0.27
CA ALA A 139 -18.29 -1.28 0.42
C ALA A 139 -17.86 -2.40 -0.55
N ASN A 140 -18.57 -2.57 -1.67
CA ASN A 140 -18.25 -3.56 -2.68
C ASN A 140 -16.88 -3.29 -3.33
N LEU A 141 -16.58 -2.03 -3.65
CA LEU A 141 -15.29 -1.61 -4.20
C LEU A 141 -14.15 -1.84 -3.20
N SER A 142 -14.38 -1.57 -1.91
CA SER A 142 -13.42 -1.82 -0.82
C SER A 142 -13.05 -3.30 -0.75
N THR A 143 -14.06 -4.18 -0.74
CA THR A 143 -13.86 -5.63 -0.76
C THR A 143 -13.14 -6.10 -2.03
N GLY A 144 -13.53 -5.57 -3.20
CA GLY A 144 -12.87 -5.90 -4.47
C GLY A 144 -11.39 -5.56 -4.48
N CYS A 145 -11.01 -4.37 -4.01
CA CYS A 145 -9.61 -3.99 -3.86
C CYS A 145 -8.87 -4.85 -2.81
N ALA A 146 -9.53 -5.20 -1.71
CA ALA A 146 -8.97 -6.09 -0.71
C ALA A 146 -8.66 -7.48 -1.27
N ILE A 147 -9.51 -8.02 -2.14
CA ILE A 147 -9.26 -9.27 -2.86
C ILE A 147 -8.01 -9.14 -3.77
N VAL A 148 -7.90 -8.05 -4.54
CA VAL A 148 -6.72 -7.78 -5.37
C VAL A 148 -5.44 -7.74 -4.54
N MET A 149 -5.46 -7.03 -3.41
CA MET A 149 -4.32 -6.98 -2.49
C MET A 149 -4.02 -8.34 -1.85
N ALA A 150 -5.03 -9.14 -1.52
CA ALA A 150 -4.87 -10.48 -0.96
C ALA A 150 -4.22 -11.44 -1.96
N ILE A 151 -4.62 -11.38 -3.24
CA ILE A 151 -3.99 -12.15 -4.32
C ILE A 151 -2.52 -11.76 -4.47
N GLY A 152 -2.21 -10.45 -4.49
CA GLY A 152 -0.83 -9.96 -4.55
C GLY A 152 0.00 -10.39 -3.34
N SER A 153 -0.58 -10.34 -2.14
CA SER A 153 0.07 -10.79 -0.89
C SER A 153 0.34 -12.28 -0.90
N ALA A 154 -0.61 -13.10 -1.37
CA ALA A 154 -0.39 -14.53 -1.57
C ALA A 154 0.76 -14.78 -2.56
N GLY A 155 0.81 -14.04 -3.67
CA GLY A 155 1.91 -14.10 -4.64
C GLY A 155 3.28 -13.78 -4.02
N VAL A 156 3.36 -12.75 -3.18
CA VAL A 156 4.59 -12.39 -2.44
C VAL A 156 5.01 -13.51 -1.49
N ILE A 157 4.07 -14.06 -0.70
CA ILE A 157 4.34 -15.16 0.22
C ILE A 157 4.85 -16.39 -0.54
N LEU A 158 4.13 -16.81 -1.58
CA LEU A 158 4.54 -17.95 -2.41
C LEU A 158 5.88 -17.71 -3.09
N GLY A 159 6.17 -16.47 -3.51
CA GLY A 159 7.45 -16.07 -4.10
C GLY A 159 8.66 -16.24 -3.18
N PHE A 160 8.47 -16.30 -1.86
CA PHE A 160 9.55 -16.61 -0.92
C PHE A 160 9.93 -18.10 -0.88
N PHE A 161 8.98 -19.00 -1.14
CA PHE A 161 9.14 -20.44 -0.90
C PHE A 161 9.21 -21.30 -2.16
N THR A 162 9.01 -20.70 -3.34
CA THR A 162 8.84 -21.45 -4.59
C THR A 162 9.64 -20.81 -5.74
N PRO A 163 9.80 -21.48 -6.90
CA PRO A 163 10.33 -20.87 -8.12
C PRO A 163 9.53 -19.65 -8.64
N LEU A 164 8.42 -19.28 -8.00
CA LEU A 164 7.65 -18.06 -8.27
C LEU A 164 8.39 -16.76 -7.91
N ARG A 165 9.67 -16.82 -7.52
CA ARG A 165 10.56 -15.64 -7.46
C ARG A 165 10.52 -14.77 -8.71
N ARG A 166 10.19 -15.36 -9.88
CA ARG A 166 10.07 -14.66 -11.17
C ARG A 166 8.87 -13.70 -11.27
N VAL A 167 7.89 -13.82 -10.39
CA VAL A 167 6.68 -12.96 -10.35
C VAL A 167 6.57 -12.17 -9.04
N PHE A 168 7.63 -12.16 -8.22
CA PHE A 168 7.63 -11.47 -6.93
C PHE A 168 7.33 -9.97 -7.10
N GLY A 169 8.07 -9.31 -7.99
CA GLY A 169 7.88 -7.89 -8.28
C GLY A 169 6.49 -7.57 -8.83
N ALA A 170 5.91 -8.46 -9.63
CA ALA A 170 4.54 -8.29 -10.14
C ALA A 170 3.49 -8.43 -9.03
N SER A 171 3.67 -9.41 -8.15
CA SER A 171 2.78 -9.66 -7.01
C SER A 171 2.77 -8.47 -6.05
N GLU A 172 3.94 -7.89 -5.76
CA GLU A 172 4.02 -6.67 -4.95
C GLU A 172 3.30 -5.50 -5.64
N ARG A 173 3.51 -5.30 -6.94
CA ARG A 173 2.83 -4.24 -7.71
C ARG A 173 1.32 -4.39 -7.73
N LEU A 174 0.81 -5.63 -7.70
CA LEU A 174 -0.63 -5.88 -7.58
C LEU A 174 -1.19 -5.38 -6.24
N ILE A 175 -0.43 -5.52 -5.14
CA ILE A 175 -0.80 -4.94 -3.84
C ILE A 175 -0.83 -3.41 -3.93
N TYR A 176 0.19 -2.80 -4.54
CA TYR A 176 0.22 -1.34 -4.76
C TYR A 176 -0.96 -0.85 -5.57
N LEU A 177 -1.27 -1.52 -6.68
CA LEU A 177 -2.43 -1.20 -7.50
C LEU A 177 -3.72 -1.28 -6.67
N GLY A 178 -3.87 -2.35 -5.88
CA GLY A 178 -5.03 -2.55 -5.02
C GLY A 178 -5.22 -1.42 -4.01
N PHE A 179 -4.20 -1.07 -3.20
CA PHE A 179 -4.39 -0.02 -2.20
C PHE A 179 -4.46 1.38 -2.81
N ILE A 180 -3.75 1.66 -3.91
CA ILE A 180 -3.82 2.97 -4.58
C ILE A 180 -5.23 3.18 -5.16
N ALA A 181 -5.75 2.18 -5.87
CA ALA A 181 -7.12 2.23 -6.39
C ALA A 181 -8.13 2.39 -5.25
N TRP A 182 -7.96 1.61 -4.17
CA TRP A 182 -8.82 1.70 -3.00
C TRP A 182 -8.85 3.10 -2.38
N PHE A 183 -7.69 3.71 -2.15
CA PHE A 183 -7.60 5.05 -1.58
C PHE A 183 -8.19 6.12 -2.49
N LEU A 184 -7.96 6.05 -3.81
CA LEU A 184 -8.56 6.97 -4.77
C LEU A 184 -10.08 6.85 -4.77
N MET A 185 -10.62 5.63 -4.80
CA MET A 185 -12.07 5.40 -4.81
C MET A 185 -12.74 5.84 -3.52
N LEU A 186 -12.14 5.54 -2.35
CA LEU A 186 -12.64 6.03 -1.07
C LEU A 186 -12.59 7.56 -1.00
N GLY A 187 -11.47 8.15 -1.41
CA GLY A 187 -11.28 9.59 -1.38
C GLY A 187 -12.32 10.31 -2.24
N PHE A 188 -12.46 9.95 -3.51
CA PHE A 188 -13.46 10.58 -4.39
C PHE A 188 -14.89 10.27 -3.95
N GLY A 189 -15.18 9.02 -3.56
CA GLY A 189 -16.53 8.61 -3.15
C GLY A 189 -17.02 9.32 -1.89
N LEU A 190 -16.18 9.40 -0.86
CA LEU A 190 -16.53 10.08 0.39
C LEU A 190 -16.51 11.61 0.25
N PHE A 191 -15.69 12.16 -0.66
CA PHE A 191 -15.72 13.59 -0.96
C PHE A 191 -17.00 13.99 -1.71
N ALA A 192 -17.47 13.17 -2.65
CA ALA A 192 -18.67 13.45 -3.42
C ALA A 192 -19.98 13.29 -2.62
N ALA A 193 -19.93 12.55 -1.51
CA ALA A 193 -21.10 12.27 -0.68
C ALA A 193 -21.25 13.17 0.55
N GLY A 194 -20.25 14.00 0.85
CA GLY A 194 -20.26 14.97 1.96
C GLY A 194 -20.53 16.39 1.46
#